data_AF-A0A7J9B9U8-F1
#
_entry.id   AF-A0A7J9B9U8-F1
#
_cell.length_a   1.000
_cell.length_b   1.000
_cell.length_c   1.000
_cell.angle_alpha   90.00
_cell.angle_beta   90.00
_cell.angle_gamma   90.00
#
_symmetry.space_group_name_H-M   'P 1'
#
loop_
_entity.id
_entity.type
_entity.pdbx_description
1 polymer ?
#
loop_
_entity_poly.entity_id
_entity_poly.type
_entity_poly.pdbx_seq_one_letter_code
_entity_poly.pdbx_strand_id
1 'polypeptide(L)'
;MMENVAKRRLKAAELEAKKTRLRIWTNYVPPAINSKAIHDQNFKGEYDFSTSVVEVVSGDCIVFADDSASYGSPLAERRVNLSSIRCPKIGNPRRDEKPTAYAREAREFLRTRLIGKQV
;
A
#
# COMPACT_ATOMS: atom_id res chain seq x y z
N MET A 1 -29.29 -4.82 16.57
CA MET A 1 -28.83 -4.89 17.98
C MET A 1 -27.73 -5.94 18.18
N MET A 2 -26.54 -5.74 17.58
CA MET A 2 -25.36 -6.61 17.77
C MET A 2 -24.10 -5.82 18.18
N GLU A 3 -24.24 -4.52 18.46
CA GLU A 3 -23.12 -3.58 18.50
C GLU A 3 -22.44 -3.50 19.87
N ASN A 4 -23.20 -3.69 20.96
CA ASN A 4 -22.70 -3.50 22.32
C ASN A 4 -21.82 -4.66 22.82
N VAL A 5 -22.14 -5.89 22.43
CA VAL A 5 -21.36 -7.08 22.81
C VAL A 5 -20.03 -7.11 22.04
N ALA A 6 -20.06 -6.79 20.74
CA ALA A 6 -18.85 -6.67 19.93
C ALA A 6 -17.92 -5.57 20.45
N LYS A 7 -18.45 -4.38 20.78
CA LYS A 7 -17.68 -3.28 21.39
C LYS A 7 -17.02 -3.68 22.72
N ARG A 8 -17.72 -4.42 23.59
CA ARG A 8 -17.15 -4.91 24.86
C ARG A 8 -16.03 -5.93 24.65
N ARG A 9 -16.21 -6.87 23.71
CA ARG A 9 -15.17 -7.87 23.38
C ARG A 9 -13.91 -7.22 22.82
N LEU A 10 -14.05 -6.24 21.92
CA LEU A 10 -12.91 -5.51 21.36
C LEU A 10 -12.15 -4.72 22.45
N LYS A 11 -12.87 -4.06 23.37
CA LYS A 11 -12.24 -3.34 24.50
C LYS A 11 -11.50 -4.28 25.46
N ALA A 12 -12.05 -5.47 25.73
CA ALA A 12 -11.39 -6.46 26.57
C ALA A 12 -10.12 -6.99 25.90
N ALA A 13 -10.18 -7.34 24.61
CA ALA A 13 -9.03 -7.80 23.84
C ALA A 13 -7.92 -6.73 23.73
N GLU A 14 -8.29 -5.46 23.58
CA GLU A 14 -7.34 -4.34 23.57
C GLU A 14 -6.64 -4.18 24.93
N LEU A 15 -7.39 -4.28 26.04
CA LEU A 15 -6.84 -4.17 27.39
C LEU A 15 -5.86 -5.31 27.69
N GLU A 16 -6.19 -6.54 27.28
CA GLU A 16 -5.31 -7.69 27.41
C GLU A 16 -4.04 -7.51 26.58
N ALA A 17 -4.15 -7.05 25.33
CA ALA A 17 -3.00 -6.80 24.46
C ALA A 17 -2.08 -5.69 25.00
N LYS A 18 -2.65 -4.64 25.61
CA LYS A 18 -1.90 -3.58 26.32
C LYS A 18 -1.18 -4.11 27.56
N LYS A 19 -1.87 -4.92 28.38
CA LYS A 19 -1.32 -5.47 29.62
C LYS A 19 -0.17 -6.45 29.36
N THR A 20 -0.34 -7.30 28.35
CA THR A 20 0.64 -8.32 27.95
C THR A 20 1.69 -7.79 26.99
N ARG A 21 1.59 -6.50 26.60
CA ARG A 21 2.49 -5.86 25.64
C ARG A 21 2.61 -6.68 24.34
N LEU A 22 1.50 -7.17 23.81
CA LEU A 22 1.49 -7.99 22.59
C LEU A 22 1.56 -7.14 21.31
N ARG A 23 2.31 -7.62 20.31
CA ARG A 23 2.44 -7.01 18.96
C ARG A 23 2.83 -5.53 19.03
N ILE A 24 1.89 -4.64 18.65
CA ILE A 24 2.07 -3.20 18.63
C ILE A 24 2.34 -2.61 20.03
N TRP A 25 2.01 -3.35 21.10
CA TRP A 25 2.17 -2.92 22.49
C TRP A 25 3.51 -3.33 23.13
N THR A 26 4.36 -4.10 22.43
CA THR A 26 5.68 -4.55 22.94
C THR A 26 6.59 -3.37 23.29
N ASN A 27 6.67 -2.38 22.39
CA ASN A 27 7.50 -1.18 22.48
C ASN A 27 6.73 0.08 22.06
N TYR A 28 5.44 0.18 22.41
CA TYR A 28 4.59 1.27 21.94
C TYR A 28 5.08 2.64 22.43
N VAL A 29 5.48 3.48 21.49
CA VAL A 29 5.72 4.92 21.67
C VAL A 29 4.72 5.65 20.78
N PRO A 30 3.97 6.64 21.29
CA PRO A 30 3.00 7.37 20.47
C PRO A 30 3.71 8.02 19.27
N PRO A 31 3.21 7.82 18.03
CA PRO A 31 3.89 8.30 16.84
C PRO A 31 3.93 9.83 16.80
N ALA A 32 5.11 10.40 16.54
CA ALA A 32 5.28 11.83 16.34
C ALA A 32 4.69 12.25 14.98
N ILE A 33 3.85 13.28 14.98
CA ILE A 33 3.11 13.79 13.82
C ILE A 33 4.04 14.69 12.99
N ASN A 34 5.03 14.12 12.31
CA ASN A 34 5.91 14.87 11.41
C ASN A 34 6.09 14.11 10.10
N SER A 35 5.15 14.27 9.17
CA SER A 35 5.26 13.75 7.80
C SER A 35 6.30 14.58 7.02
N LYS A 36 7.44 13.97 6.72
CA LYS A 36 8.42 14.53 5.77
C LYS A 36 8.12 13.97 4.37
N ALA A 37 8.06 14.84 3.37
CA ALA A 37 8.01 14.45 1.97
C ALA A 37 9.33 13.75 1.58
N ILE A 38 9.24 12.68 0.80
CA ILE A 38 10.37 11.79 0.51
C ILE A 38 10.91 12.05 -0.89
N HIS A 39 12.23 11.97 -0.99
CA HIS A 39 13.01 12.07 -2.23
C HIS A 39 13.65 10.71 -2.55
N ASP A 40 13.63 10.30 -3.81
CA ASP A 40 13.96 8.96 -4.34
C ASP A 40 15.44 8.55 -4.29
N GLN A 41 16.18 8.89 -3.23
CA GLN A 41 17.66 8.86 -3.27
C GLN A 41 18.33 7.50 -2.95
N ASN A 42 17.64 6.52 -2.35
CA ASN A 42 18.28 5.29 -1.87
C ASN A 42 17.69 4.00 -2.46
N PHE A 43 17.56 3.90 -3.78
CA PHE A 43 17.35 2.61 -4.44
C PHE A 43 18.70 1.93 -4.70
N LYS A 44 19.16 1.08 -3.77
CA LYS A 44 20.10 0.02 -4.13
C LYS A 44 19.28 -1.05 -4.83
N GLY A 45 19.54 -1.27 -6.12
CA GLY A 45 18.93 -2.33 -6.93
C GLY A 45 19.38 -3.71 -6.48
N GLU A 46 19.08 -4.04 -5.23
CA GLU A 46 19.24 -5.38 -4.69
C GLU A 46 18.08 -6.22 -5.24
N TYR A 47 18.47 -7.32 -5.89
CA TYR A 47 17.67 -8.10 -6.81
C TYR A 47 16.56 -8.95 -6.14
N ASP A 48 16.34 -8.75 -4.84
CA ASP A 48 15.47 -9.58 -4.03
C ASP A 48 14.74 -8.70 -3.00
N PHE A 49 13.72 -8.00 -3.46
CA PHE A 49 12.95 -7.08 -2.63
C PHE A 49 11.54 -7.65 -2.48
N SER A 50 11.30 -8.33 -1.35
CA SER A 50 10.00 -8.91 -1.06
C SER A 50 9.02 -7.81 -0.68
N THR A 51 8.12 -7.45 -1.60
CA THR A 51 7.20 -6.33 -1.40
C THR A 51 5.78 -6.69 -1.71
N SER A 52 4.85 -6.05 -1.00
CA SER A 52 3.42 -6.24 -1.25
C SER A 52 2.89 -5.16 -2.18
N VAL A 53 2.06 -5.54 -3.15
CA VAL A 53 1.42 -4.56 -4.03
C VAL A 53 0.24 -3.90 -3.32
N VAL A 54 0.29 -2.58 -3.21
CA VAL A 54 -0.73 -1.75 -2.55
C VAL A 54 -1.73 -1.22 -3.57
N GLU A 55 -1.23 -0.65 -4.67
CA GLU A 55 -2.06 0.01 -5.66
C GLU A 55 -1.58 -0.30 -7.08
N VAL A 56 -2.53 -0.40 -8.01
CA VAL A 56 -2.28 -0.41 -9.46
C VAL A 56 -2.83 0.89 -10.06
N VAL A 57 -1.93 1.74 -10.53
CA VAL A 57 -2.25 3.05 -11.12
C VAL A 57 -2.65 2.90 -12.58
N SER A 58 -1.89 2.13 -13.35
CA SER A 58 -2.14 1.82 -14.77
C SER A 58 -1.63 0.42 -15.12
N GLY A 59 -1.89 -0.04 -16.35
CA GLY A 59 -1.47 -1.36 -16.85
C GLY A 59 0.05 -1.58 -16.94
N ASP A 60 0.86 -0.59 -16.56
CA ASP A 60 2.32 -0.62 -16.49
C ASP A 60 2.88 0.03 -15.22
N CYS A 61 2.04 0.64 -14.38
CA CYS A 61 2.48 1.40 -13.21
C CYS A 61 1.84 0.85 -11.94
N ILE A 62 2.68 0.44 -11.00
CA ILE A 62 2.30 -0.24 -9.76
C ILE A 62 2.94 0.48 -8.58
N VAL A 63 2.26 0.49 -7.43
CA VAL A 63 2.78 0.98 -6.16
C VAL A 63 2.96 -0.19 -5.21
N PHE A 64 4.16 -0.33 -4.69
CA PHE A 64 4.57 -1.35 -3.73
C PHE A 64 4.66 -0.75 -2.33
N ALA A 65 4.34 -1.55 -1.32
CA ALA A 65 4.71 -1.33 0.06
C ALA A 65 5.99 -2.11 0.35
N ASP A 66 7.01 -1.39 0.79
CA ASP A 66 8.24 -1.91 1.33
C ASP A 66 8.02 -2.35 2.78
N ASP A 67 8.18 -3.65 3.03
CA ASP A 67 8.03 -4.27 4.34
C ASP A 67 9.17 -3.88 5.31
N SER A 68 10.28 -3.33 4.80
CA SER A 68 11.40 -2.85 5.62
C SER A 68 11.14 -1.47 6.26
N ALA A 69 10.16 -0.73 5.73
CA ALA A 69 9.76 0.57 6.25
C ALA A 69 8.56 0.46 7.21
N SER A 70 8.57 1.26 8.27
CA SER A 70 7.47 1.28 9.25
C SER A 70 6.14 1.65 8.60
N TYR A 71 5.10 0.83 8.84
CA TYR A 71 3.73 0.99 8.33
C TYR A 71 3.20 2.43 8.53
N GLY A 72 2.74 3.06 7.44
CA GLY A 72 2.26 4.45 7.45
C GLY A 72 3.35 5.51 7.20
N SER A 73 4.62 5.11 7.06
CA SER A 73 5.66 5.99 6.53
C SER A 73 5.50 6.08 5.01
N PRO A 74 5.51 7.28 4.40
CA PRO A 74 5.50 7.40 2.94
C PRO A 74 6.78 6.82 2.29
N LEU A 75 7.77 6.36 3.09
CA LEU A 75 8.94 5.61 2.61
C LEU A 75 8.57 4.17 2.23
N ALA A 76 7.48 3.67 2.79
CA ALA A 76 6.97 2.35 2.50
C ALA A 76 6.39 2.30 1.08
N GLU A 77 5.81 3.39 0.57
CA GLU A 77 5.16 3.36 -0.75
C GLU A 77 6.13 3.75 -1.87
N ARG A 78 6.28 2.86 -2.86
CA ARG A 78 7.18 3.04 -4.01
C ARG A 78 6.45 2.81 -5.31
N ARG A 79 6.50 3.80 -6.20
CA ARG A 79 5.89 3.73 -7.53
C ARG A 79 6.92 3.22 -8.54
N VAL A 80 6.58 2.15 -9.25
CA VAL A 80 7.45 1.50 -10.23
C VAL A 80 6.69 1.34 -11.54
N ASN A 81 7.43 1.53 -12.64
CA ASN A 81 6.91 1.31 -13.99
C ASN A 81 7.56 0.05 -14.58
N LEU A 82 6.76 -0.80 -15.22
CA LEU A 82 7.24 -1.98 -15.93
C LEU A 82 8.11 -1.56 -17.11
N SER A 83 9.35 -2.07 -17.15
CA SER A 83 10.28 -1.80 -18.23
C SER A 83 9.84 -2.44 -19.54
N SER A 84 10.15 -1.79 -20.66
CA SER A 84 9.95 -2.33 -22.02
C SER A 84 8.51 -2.49 -22.49
N ILE A 85 7.51 -2.08 -21.69
CA ILE A 85 6.10 -2.06 -22.10
C ILE A 85 5.52 -0.65 -21.96
N ARG A 86 4.43 -0.40 -22.69
CA ARG A 86 3.65 0.85 -22.59
C ARG A 86 2.18 0.49 -22.54
N CYS A 87 1.48 0.87 -21.46
CA CYS A 87 0.06 0.57 -21.37
C CYS A 87 -0.82 1.69 -21.98
N PRO A 88 -2.05 1.35 -22.39
CA PRO A 88 -3.03 2.36 -22.82
C PRO A 88 -3.39 3.31 -21.66
N LYS A 89 -3.56 4.60 -21.97
CA LYS A 89 -3.83 5.62 -20.96
C LYS A 89 -5.26 5.51 -20.44
N ILE A 90 -5.41 5.48 -19.12
CA ILE A 90 -6.71 5.47 -18.40
C ILE A 90 -7.54 6.75 -18.64
N GLY A 91 -6.93 7.80 -19.19
CA GLY A 91 -7.58 9.10 -19.36
C GLY A 91 -7.59 9.91 -18.07
N ASN A 92 -7.91 11.20 -18.18
CA ASN A 92 -8.02 12.10 -17.04
C ASN A 92 -9.36 12.82 -17.09
N PRO A 93 -10.31 12.49 -16.20
CA PRO A 93 -11.62 13.14 -16.15
C PRO A 93 -11.53 14.66 -15.97
N ARG A 94 -10.47 15.18 -15.34
CA ARG A 94 -10.27 16.63 -15.16
C ARG A 94 -9.86 17.35 -16.45
N ARG A 95 -9.35 16.62 -17.45
CA ARG A 95 -8.91 17.17 -18.74
C ARG A 95 -9.80 16.71 -19.91
N ASP A 96 -10.93 16.09 -19.59
CA ASP A 96 -11.86 15.47 -20.56
C ASP A 96 -11.18 14.47 -21.51
N GLU A 97 -10.06 13.90 -21.07
CA GLU A 97 -9.30 12.90 -21.82
C GLU A 97 -9.96 11.53 -21.61
N LYS A 98 -10.62 11.02 -22.64
CA LYS A 98 -11.26 9.70 -22.61
C LYS A 98 -10.21 8.59 -22.47
N PRO A 99 -10.52 7.51 -21.71
CA PRO A 99 -9.67 6.33 -21.67
C PRO A 99 -9.47 5.78 -23.07
N THR A 100 -8.23 5.45 -23.42
CA THR A 100 -7.95 4.72 -24.67
C THR A 100 -8.48 3.29 -24.58
N ALA A 101 -8.74 2.65 -25.72
CA ALA A 101 -9.20 1.27 -25.76
C ALA A 101 -8.30 0.35 -24.91
N TYR A 102 -8.91 -0.58 -24.19
CA TYR A 102 -8.24 -1.56 -23.32
C TYR A 102 -7.51 -1.01 -22.08
N ALA A 103 -7.57 0.30 -21.81
CA ALA A 103 -6.90 0.89 -20.66
C ALA A 103 -7.43 0.38 -19.32
N ARG A 104 -8.75 0.18 -19.23
CA ARG A 104 -9.40 -0.30 -18.01
C ARG A 104 -9.15 -1.78 -17.79
N GLU A 105 -9.17 -2.55 -18.87
CA GLU A 105 -8.93 -3.98 -18.92
C GLU A 105 -7.49 -4.30 -18.54
N ALA A 106 -6.52 -3.56 -19.06
CA ALA A 106 -5.11 -3.73 -18.72
C ALA A 106 -4.84 -3.46 -17.23
N ARG A 107 -5.45 -2.40 -16.66
CA ARG A 107 -5.37 -2.12 -15.22
C ARG A 107 -5.97 -3.24 -14.38
N GLU A 108 -7.15 -3.71 -14.77
CA GLU A 108 -7.89 -4.72 -14.02
C GLU A 108 -7.20 -6.10 -14.07
N PHE A 109 -6.54 -6.42 -15.19
CA PHE A 109 -5.74 -7.62 -15.34
C PHE A 109 -4.59 -7.68 -14.32
N LEU A 110 -3.87 -6.56 -14.12
CA LEU A 110 -2.83 -6.48 -13.10
C LEU A 110 -3.42 -6.48 -11.69
N ARG A 111 -4.50 -5.72 -11.45
CA ARG A 111 -5.14 -5.61 -10.14
C ARG A 111 -5.58 -6.97 -9.60
N THR A 112 -6.21 -7.80 -10.43
CA THR A 112 -6.69 -9.13 -10.01
C THR A 112 -5.58 -10.11 -9.66
N ARG A 113 -4.40 -9.96 -10.28
CA ARG A 113 -3.27 -10.89 -10.09
C ARG A 113 -2.29 -10.44 -9.02
N LEU A 114 -2.07 -9.13 -8.90
CA LEU A 114 -0.93 -8.60 -8.15
C LEU A 114 -1.33 -7.97 -6.82
N ILE A 115 -2.54 -7.42 -6.66
CA ILE A 115 -2.90 -6.70 -5.42
C ILE A 115 -2.82 -7.63 -4.20
N GLY A 116 -2.13 -7.18 -3.14
CA GLY A 116 -1.94 -7.95 -1.91
C GLY A 116 -1.08 -9.22 -2.08
N LYS A 117 -0.43 -9.42 -3.23
CA LYS A 117 0.58 -10.47 -3.40
C LYS A 117 1.95 -9.91 -3.05
N GLN A 118 2.79 -10.78 -2.49
CA GLN A 118 4.20 -10.56 -2.30
C GLN A 118 4.92 -10.91 -3.59
N VAL A 119 5.72 -9.99 -4.11
CA VAL A 119 6.45 -10.05 -5.38
C VAL A 119 7.86 -9.51 -5.22
#